data_AF-A0A7X2MUK7-F1
#
_entry.id   AF-A0A7X2MUK7-F1
#
_cell.length_a   1.000
_cell.length_b   1.000
_cell.length_c   1.000
_cell.angle_alpha   90.00
_cell.angle_beta   90.00
_cell.angle_gamma   90.00
#
_symmetry.space_group_name_H-M   'P 1'
#
loop_
_entity.id
_entity.type
_entity.pdbx_description
1 polymer ?
#
loop_
_entity_poly.entity_id
_entity_poly.type
_entity_poly.pdbx_seq_one_letter_code
_entity_poly.pdbx_strand_id
1 'polypeptide(L)'
;LSGPYQARELCEHIHLEGATALASYESDFYAGTPAVTVNRVGQGKAWYIASRNDLSFQRDFYGALIKQLALPRALAIDLPP
;
A
#
# COMPACT_ATOMS: atom_id res chain seq x y z
N LEU A 1 3.07 1.67 -6.81
CA LEU A 1 3.26 0.24 -6.55
C LEU A 1 3.54 -0.41 -7.89
N SER A 2 4.67 -1.10 -8.02
CA SER A 2 5.08 -1.74 -9.28
C SER A 2 4.87 -3.25 -9.27
N GLY A 3 4.85 -3.89 -8.10
CA GLY A 3 4.50 -5.30 -7.91
C GLY A 3 5.29 -6.32 -8.76
N PRO A 4 4.99 -7.61 -8.62
CA PRO A 4 4.23 -8.19 -7.49
C PRO A 4 5.04 -8.12 -6.18
N TYR A 5 4.33 -8.16 -5.03
CA TYR A 5 4.93 -8.22 -3.70
C TYR A 5 4.43 -9.45 -2.95
N GLN A 6 5.19 -9.94 -1.97
CA GLN A 6 4.76 -11.07 -1.15
C GLN A 6 3.88 -10.63 0.02
N ALA A 7 2.62 -11.07 0.00
CA ALA A 7 1.72 -11.08 1.14
C ALA A 7 1.93 -12.37 1.96
N ARG A 8 1.90 -12.27 3.29
CA ARG A 8 2.20 -13.38 4.20
C ARG A 8 1.37 -13.31 5.48
N GLU A 9 1.20 -14.46 6.13
CA GLU A 9 0.64 -14.62 7.48
C GLU A 9 -0.83 -14.22 7.64
N LEU A 10 -1.17 -12.95 7.40
CA LEU A 10 -2.52 -12.40 7.53
C LEU A 10 -2.91 -11.72 6.22
N CYS A 11 -4.01 -12.19 5.63
CA CYS A 11 -4.62 -11.65 4.41
C CYS A 11 -6.12 -11.53 4.65
N GLU A 12 -6.63 -10.31 4.64
CA GLU A 12 -8.05 -10.02 4.81
C GLU A 12 -8.77 -10.02 3.46
N HIS A 13 -9.96 -10.62 3.42
CA HIS A 13 -10.88 -10.52 2.29
C HIS A 13 -11.83 -9.34 2.54
N ILE A 14 -11.62 -8.24 1.80
CA ILE A 14 -12.31 -6.97 2.03
C ILE A 14 -13.21 -6.57 0.85
N HIS A 15 -14.18 -5.70 1.13
CA HIS A 15 -15.08 -5.12 0.14
C HIS A 15 -14.89 -3.59 0.06
N LEU A 16 -15.04 -3.02 -1.13
CA LEU A 16 -14.91 -1.57 -1.32
C LEU A 16 -16.21 -0.86 -0.98
N GLU A 17 -16.14 0.10 -0.06
CA GLU A 17 -17.22 1.04 0.25
C GLU A 17 -16.73 2.47 0.01
N GLY A 18 -16.73 2.88 -1.27
CA GLY A 18 -16.25 4.20 -1.71
C GLY A 18 -14.72 4.32 -1.90
N ALA A 19 -13.94 3.36 -1.39
CA ALA A 19 -12.50 3.28 -1.66
C ALA A 19 -12.21 2.81 -3.09
N THR A 20 -11.03 3.16 -3.60
CA THR A 20 -10.48 2.68 -4.87
C THR A 20 -9.38 1.65 -4.59
N ALA A 21 -9.43 0.50 -5.27
CA ALA A 21 -8.35 -0.48 -5.20
C ALA A 21 -7.11 0.02 -5.97
N LEU A 22 -5.93 -0.13 -5.36
CA LEU A 22 -4.63 0.20 -5.93
C LEU A 22 -3.75 -1.03 -6.19
N ALA A 23 -4.06 -2.13 -5.52
CA ALA A 23 -3.49 -3.44 -5.75
C ALA A 23 -4.55 -4.51 -5.42
N SER A 24 -4.43 -5.67 -6.06
CA SER A 24 -5.28 -6.83 -5.83
C SER A 24 -4.43 -8.06 -5.51
N TYR A 25 -4.99 -9.04 -4.81
CA TYR A 25 -4.34 -10.33 -4.62
C TYR A 25 -4.24 -11.09 -5.96
N GLU A 26 -3.13 -11.78 -6.21
CA GLU A 26 -2.90 -12.52 -7.46
C GLU A 26 -3.25 -14.01 -7.35
N SER A 27 -3.47 -14.53 -6.14
CA SER A 27 -3.68 -15.97 -5.91
C SER A 27 -4.62 -16.25 -4.74
N ASP A 28 -4.94 -17.54 -4.55
CA ASP A 28 -5.90 -18.08 -3.59
C ASP A 28 -7.38 -17.76 -3.92
N PHE A 29 -8.32 -18.18 -3.08
CA PHE A 29 -9.77 -18.02 -3.30
C PHE A 29 -10.23 -16.56 -3.40
N TYR A 30 -9.41 -15.61 -2.95
CA TYR A 30 -9.62 -14.17 -3.03
C TYR A 30 -8.77 -13.50 -4.12
N ALA A 31 -8.25 -14.26 -5.09
CA ALA A 31 -7.56 -13.68 -6.25
C ALA A 31 -8.47 -12.67 -6.98
N GLY A 32 -7.88 -11.55 -7.39
CA GLY A 32 -8.58 -10.42 -8.02
C GLY A 32 -9.25 -9.46 -7.04
N THR A 33 -9.36 -9.81 -5.74
CA THR A 33 -9.98 -8.92 -4.75
C THR A 33 -9.00 -7.86 -4.26
N PRO A 34 -9.47 -6.71 -3.74
CA PRO A 34 -8.59 -5.63 -3.31
C PRO A 34 -7.63 -6.06 -2.18
N ALA A 35 -6.37 -5.67 -2.29
CA ALA A 35 -5.32 -5.91 -1.30
C ALA A 35 -4.76 -4.59 -0.71
N VAL A 36 -4.75 -3.52 -1.50
CA VAL A 36 -4.43 -2.16 -1.04
C VAL A 36 -5.47 -1.21 -1.59
N THR A 37 -6.04 -0.36 -0.73
CA THR A 37 -7.08 0.59 -1.12
C THR A 37 -6.76 1.99 -0.64
N VAL A 38 -7.36 2.98 -1.31
CA VAL A 38 -7.35 4.38 -0.87
C VAL A 38 -8.75 4.95 -0.96
N ASN A 39 -9.18 5.66 0.08
CA ASN A 39 -10.41 6.43 0.08
C ASN A 39 -10.11 7.92 0.27
N ARG A 40 -10.87 8.78 -0.41
CA ARG A 40 -10.81 10.23 -0.19
C ARG A 40 -11.75 10.58 0.97
N VAL A 41 -11.23 11.22 2.00
CA VAL A 41 -12.01 11.63 3.18
C VAL A 41 -11.80 13.12 3.40
N GLY A 42 -12.84 13.91 3.10
CA GLY A 42 -12.73 15.37 3.06
C GLY A 42 -11.64 15.83 2.08
N GLN A 43 -10.65 16.55 2.61
CA GLN A 43 -9.47 17.00 1.85
C GLN A 43 -8.29 16.00 1.90
N GLY A 44 -8.40 14.93 2.68
CA GLY A 44 -7.36 13.94 2.89
C GLY A 44 -7.59 12.61 2.16
N LYS A 45 -6.70 11.65 2.44
CA LYS A 45 -6.77 10.27 1.95
C LYS A 45 -6.56 9.30 3.11
N ALA A 46 -7.39 8.27 3.19
CA ALA A 46 -7.22 7.12 4.09
C ALA A 46 -6.78 5.91 3.27
N TRP A 47 -5.71 5.25 3.69
CA TRP A 47 -5.13 4.10 2.98
C TRP A 47 -5.30 2.84 3.83
N TYR A 48 -5.65 1.72 3.20
CA TYR A 48 -5.78 0.42 3.85
C TYR A 48 -4.91 -0.62 3.16
N ILE A 49 -4.16 -1.39 3.94
CA ILE A 49 -3.31 -2.49 3.48
C ILE A 49 -3.88 -3.75 4.12
N ALA A 50 -4.52 -4.59 3.32
CA ALA A 50 -5.31 -5.73 3.79
C ALA A 50 -4.46 -6.98 4.10
N SER A 51 -3.14 -6.90 3.99
CA SER A 51 -2.23 -8.00 4.26
C SER A 51 -0.92 -7.56 4.90
N ARG A 52 -0.27 -8.48 5.60
CA ARG A 52 1.14 -8.28 5.98
C ARG A 52 2.00 -8.54 4.74
N ASN A 53 2.73 -7.51 4.32
CA ASN A 53 3.58 -7.54 3.13
C ASN A 53 5.07 -7.62 3.48
N ASP A 54 5.90 -7.96 2.50
CA ASP A 54 7.36 -7.91 2.58
C ASP A 54 7.94 -6.49 2.69
N LEU A 55 9.26 -6.39 2.88
CA LEU A 55 9.95 -5.11 3.02
C LEU A 55 9.95 -4.29 1.73
N SER A 56 9.98 -4.91 0.55
CA SER A 56 9.92 -4.21 -0.74
C SER A 56 8.61 -3.44 -0.89
N PHE A 57 7.48 -4.04 -0.51
CA PHE A 57 6.20 -3.34 -0.49
C PHE A 57 6.25 -2.12 0.42
N GLN A 58 6.74 -2.27 1.66
CA GLN A 58 6.79 -1.17 2.62
C GLN A 58 7.66 -0.02 2.11
N ARG A 59 8.82 -0.33 1.53
CA ARG A 59 9.74 0.66 0.95
C ARG A 59 9.09 1.43 -0.19
N ASP A 60 8.44 0.73 -1.13
CA ASP A 60 7.80 1.37 -2.28
C ASP A 60 6.57 2.19 -1.88
N PHE A 61 5.73 1.64 -1.01
CA PHE A 61 4.51 2.28 -0.54
C PHE A 61 4.80 3.57 0.23
N TYR A 62 5.61 3.48 1.29
CA TYR A 62 5.93 4.66 2.10
C TYR A 62 6.85 5.62 1.34
N GLY A 63 7.77 5.13 0.52
CA GLY A 63 8.61 5.97 -0.34
C GLY A 63 7.78 6.82 -1.30
N ALA A 64 6.73 6.25 -1.90
CA ALA A 64 5.80 6.99 -2.75
C ALA A 64 5.00 8.03 -1.93
N LEU A 65 4.48 7.67 -0.75
CA LEU A 65 3.74 8.61 0.10
C LEU A 65 4.60 9.76 0.60
N ILE A 66 5.81 9.50 1.06
CA ILE A 66 6.78 10.51 1.51
C ILE A 66 7.04 11.53 0.39
N LYS A 67 7.28 11.05 -0.83
CA LYS A 67 7.46 11.90 -2.02
C LYS A 67 6.21 12.70 -2.35
N GLN A 68 5.04 12.06 -2.37
CA GLN A 68 3.76 12.70 -2.70
C GLN A 68 3.37 13.80 -1.69
N LEU A 69 3.65 13.57 -0.41
CA LEU A 69 3.32 14.49 0.67
C LEU A 69 4.44 15.51 0.95
N ALA A 70 5.57 15.41 0.24
CA ALA A 70 6.76 16.23 0.47
C ALA A 70 7.18 16.28 1.95
N LEU A 71 7.21 15.12 2.61
CA LEU A 71 7.56 15.06 4.03
C LEU A 71 9.03 15.46 4.25
N PRO A 72 9.33 16.21 5.33
CA PRO A 72 10.70 16.62 5.61
C PRO A 72 11.58 15.41 5.94
N ARG A 73 12.82 15.46 5.44
CA ARG A 73 13.87 14.46 5.75
C ARG A 73 14.81 15.05 6.79
N ALA A 74 15.28 14.21 7.72
CA ALA A 74 16.30 14.61 8.68
C ALA A 74 17.62 15.00 7.98
N LEU A 75 17.98 14.27 6.91
CA LEU A 75 19.14 14.53 6.07
C LEU A 75 18.72 14.55 4.59
N ALA A 76 19.23 15.52 3.84
CA ALA A 76 18.99 15.66 2.39
C ALA A 76 19.94 14.78 1.56
N ILE A 77 20.16 13.53 2.01
CA ILE A 77 21.00 12.53 1.35
C ILE A 77 20.23 11.22 1.23
N ASP A 78 20.58 10.40 0.25
CA ASP A 78 20.08 9.04 0.19
C ASP A 78 20.76 8.18 1.24
N LEU A 79 19.92 7.57 2.10
CA LEU A 79 20.40 6.68 3.14
C LEU A 79 20.71 5.31 2.52
N PRO A 80 21.80 4.66 2.95
CA PRO A 80 22.08 3.28 2.57
C PRO A 80 20.90 2.34 2.90
N PRO A 81 20.74 1.25 2.14
CA PRO A 81 19.63 0.29 2.30
C PRO A 81 19.67 -0.50 3.61
#